data_AF-A0A816IVX8-F1
#
_entry.id   AF-A0A816IVX8-F1
#
_cell.length_a   1.000
_cell.length_b   1.000
_cell.length_c   1.000
_cell.angle_alpha   90.00
_cell.angle_beta   90.00
_cell.angle_gamma   90.00
#
_symmetry.space_group_name_H-M   'P 1'
#
loop_
_entity.id
_entity.type
_entity.pdbx_description
1 polymer ?
#
loop_
_entity_poly.entity_id
_entity_poly.type
_entity_poly.pdbx_seq_one_letter_code
_entity_poly.pdbx_strand_id
1 'polypeptide(L)'
;MKIYCLMAWQMFMIIVLVNSQNRIGNTVPSFDLYLSPNLWTMVQANSTTIKEVIHDTTSQSSLQICLVNTATCVPFINVLELRPLNRDAYTTPSGSIKMLFRSYHGNPESAMIR
;
A
#
# COMPACT_ATOMS: atom_id res chain seq x y z
N MET A 1 -8.51 4.67 -21.78
CA MET A 1 -8.17 3.40 -21.10
C MET A 1 -9.16 3.20 -19.97
N LYS A 2 -10.18 2.36 -20.15
CA LYS A 2 -11.20 2.07 -19.13
C LYS A 2 -10.60 1.07 -18.15
N ILE A 3 -9.99 1.57 -17.08
CA ILE A 3 -9.76 0.77 -15.88
C ILE A 3 -11.17 0.44 -15.39
N TYR A 4 -11.50 -0.85 -15.36
CA TYR A 4 -12.76 -1.33 -14.80
C TYR A 4 -13.04 -0.55 -13.53
N CYS A 5 -14.24 0.02 -13.44
CA CYS A 5 -14.78 0.60 -12.23
C CYS A 5 -14.61 -0.46 -11.12
N LEU A 6 -13.49 -0.42 -10.40
CA LEU A 6 -13.17 -1.40 -9.35
C LEU A 6 -14.28 -1.22 -8.34
N MET A 7 -15.15 -2.23 -8.30
CA MET A 7 -16.46 -2.17 -7.67
C MET A 7 -16.33 -1.56 -6.28
N ALA A 8 -17.06 -0.46 -6.06
CA ALA A 8 -17.05 0.38 -4.87
C ALA A 8 -17.52 -0.32 -3.58
N TRP A 9 -17.43 -1.65 -3.51
CA TRP A 9 -17.93 -2.52 -2.44
C TRP A 9 -16.92 -3.60 -2.05
N GLN A 10 -15.63 -3.35 -2.24
CA GLN A 10 -14.60 -4.35 -2.07
C GLN A 10 -13.54 -3.88 -1.07
N MET A 11 -13.28 -4.67 -0.04
CA MET A 11 -12.12 -4.47 0.81
C MET A 11 -10.87 -4.97 0.08
N PHE A 12 -9.78 -4.19 0.11
CA PHE A 12 -8.52 -4.55 -0.52
C PHE A 12 -7.38 -4.55 0.50
N MET A 13 -6.52 -5.57 0.42
CA MET A 13 -5.14 -5.45 0.88
C MET A 13 -4.33 -4.80 -0.23
N ILE A 14 -3.82 -3.62 0.05
CA ILE A 14 -3.02 -2.79 -0.86
C ILE A 14 -1.58 -2.91 -0.41
N ILE A 15 -0.71 -3.34 -1.33
CA ILE A 15 0.72 -3.45 -1.09
C ILE A 15 1.44 -2.54 -2.09
N VAL A 16 2.26 -1.64 -1.57
CA VAL A 16 3.11 -0.73 -2.33
C VAL A 16 4.56 -1.09 -2.09
N LEU A 17 5.30 -1.33 -3.17
CA LEU A 17 6.73 -1.54 -3.15
C LEU A 17 7.44 -0.36 -3.81
N VAL A 18 8.43 0.17 -3.10
CA VAL A 18 9.31 1.24 -3.57
C VAL A 18 10.75 0.77 -3.41
N ASN A 19 11.49 0.75 -4.51
CA ASN A 19 12.91 0.50 -4.52
C ASN A 19 13.68 1.82 -4.63
N SER A 20 14.84 1.87 -4.01
CA SER A 20 15.69 3.06 -4.05
C SER A 20 16.63 3.07 -5.26
N GLN A 21 16.32 2.33 -6.33
CA GLN A 21 17.21 2.24 -7.49
C GLN A 21 17.09 3.46 -8.41
N ASN A 22 16.01 4.24 -8.28
CA ASN A 22 15.77 5.44 -9.07
C ASN A 22 16.03 6.72 -8.26
N ARG A 23 17.24 6.86 -7.70
CA ARG A 23 17.66 8.05 -6.94
C ARG A 23 18.18 9.15 -7.85
N ILE A 24 17.82 10.40 -7.53
CA ILE A 24 18.42 11.58 -8.15
C ILE A 24 19.64 11.98 -7.30
N GLY A 25 20.80 11.39 -7.60
CA GLY A 25 22.02 11.58 -6.81
C GLY A 25 21.97 10.86 -5.46
N ASN A 26 22.33 11.55 -4.37
CA ASN A 26 22.40 10.99 -3.01
C ASN A 26 21.10 11.16 -2.21
N THR A 27 20.03 11.68 -2.81
CA THR A 27 18.77 11.88 -2.11
C THR A 27 17.97 10.59 -2.05
N VAL A 28 17.45 10.32 -0.85
CA VAL A 28 16.53 9.22 -0.61
C VAL A 28 15.14 9.65 -1.09
N PRO A 29 14.43 8.83 -1.89
CA PRO A 29 13.05 9.13 -2.26
C PRO A 29 12.18 9.23 -1.00
N SER A 30 11.54 10.38 -0.85
CA SER A 30 10.69 10.74 0.28
C SER A 30 9.42 11.41 -0.23
N PHE A 31 8.26 10.82 0.08
CA PHE A 31 6.95 11.32 -0.33
C PHE A 31 5.85 10.69 0.53
N ASP A 32 4.68 11.30 0.54
CA ASP A 32 3.51 10.80 1.25
C ASP A 32 2.60 10.01 0.32
N LEU A 33 2.06 8.91 0.85
CA LEU A 33 1.00 8.13 0.23
C LEU A 33 -0.34 8.50 0.89
N TYR A 34 -1.31 8.83 0.06
CA TYR A 34 -2.69 9.06 0.47
C TYR A 34 -3.59 7.97 -0.12
N LEU A 35 -4.54 7.49 0.69
CA LEU A 35 -5.66 6.67 0.26
C LEU A 35 -6.90 7.56 0.22
N SER A 36 -7.33 7.90 -0.98
CA SER A 36 -8.41 8.84 -1.21
C SER A 36 -8.08 10.18 -0.50
N PRO A 37 -8.89 10.79 0.40
CA PRO A 37 -8.48 12.04 1.05
C PRO A 37 -7.56 11.85 2.27
N ASN A 38 -7.28 10.62 2.70
CA ASN A 38 -6.63 10.34 3.97
C ASN A 38 -5.16 10.02 3.80
N LEU A 39 -4.30 10.63 4.65
CA LEU A 39 -2.89 10.25 4.71
C LEU A 39 -2.78 8.80 5.16
N TRP A 40 -2.09 7.98 4.38
CA TRP A 40 -1.80 6.59 4.73
C TRP A 40 -0.43 6.47 5.41
N THR A 41 0.64 6.89 4.75
CA THR A 41 2.00 6.80 5.31
C THR A 41 2.99 7.64 4.52
N MET A 42 4.04 8.10 5.20
CA MET A 42 5.26 8.57 4.55
C MET A 42 6.09 7.38 4.07
N VAL A 43 6.67 7.51 2.88
CA VAL A 43 7.69 6.62 2.31
C VAL A 43 9.05 7.29 2.46
N GLN A 44 10.02 6.55 2.99
CA GLN A 44 11.45 6.92 2.94
C GLN A 44 12.21 5.65 2.55
N ALA A 45 12.64 5.55 1.30
CA ALA A 45 13.19 4.32 0.74
C ALA A 45 14.73 4.36 0.64
N ASN A 46 15.40 3.93 1.72
CA ASN A 46 16.86 3.72 1.76
C ASN A 46 17.32 2.46 1.00
N SER A 47 16.40 1.53 0.75
CA SER A 47 16.62 0.32 -0.03
C SER A 47 15.29 -0.09 -0.67
N THR A 48 14.79 -1.30 -0.41
CA THR A 48 13.44 -1.70 -0.77
C THR A 48 12.52 -1.49 0.42
N THR A 49 11.45 -0.73 0.24
CA THR A 49 10.42 -0.48 1.25
C THR A 49 9.09 -1.02 0.77
N ILE A 50 8.44 -1.82 1.62
CA ILE A 50 7.10 -2.35 1.39
C ILE A 50 6.16 -1.68 2.39
N LYS A 51 5.04 -1.16 1.89
CA LYS A 51 3.95 -0.60 2.68
C LYS A 51 2.70 -1.42 2.42
N GLU A 52 2.02 -1.81 3.48
CA GLU A 52 0.79 -2.60 3.40
C GLU A 52 -0.31 -1.97 4.25
N VAL A 53 -1.54 -2.03 3.72
CA VAL A 53 -2.76 -1.54 4.35
C VAL A 53 -3.95 -2.33 3.86
N ILE A 54 -4.89 -2.57 4.77
CA ILE A 54 -6.22 -3.05 4.41
C ILE A 54 -7.15 -1.85 4.39
N HIS A 55 -7.80 -1.63 3.27
CA HIS A 55 -8.70 -0.50 3.07
C HIS A 55 -10.05 -0.98 2.57
N ASP A 56 -11.10 -0.58 3.29
CA ASP A 56 -12.48 -0.78 2.87
C ASP A 56 -12.90 0.41 1.99
N THR A 57 -13.21 0.13 0.71
CA THR A 57 -13.66 1.16 -0.24
C THR A 57 -15.18 1.30 -0.28
N THR A 58 -15.94 0.58 0.55
CA THR A 58 -17.43 0.58 0.54
C THR A 58 -18.07 1.95 0.74
N SER A 59 -17.40 2.84 1.48
CA SER A 59 -17.84 4.21 1.71
C SER A 59 -17.36 5.21 0.65
N GLN A 60 -16.67 4.73 -0.40
CA GLN A 60 -16.01 5.55 -1.41
C GLN A 60 -16.40 5.10 -2.82
N SER A 61 -16.56 6.05 -3.74
CA SER A 61 -16.89 5.74 -5.13
C SER A 61 -15.73 5.10 -5.92
N SER A 62 -14.49 5.32 -5.46
CA SER A 62 -13.28 4.79 -6.09
C SER A 62 -12.12 4.75 -5.11
N LEU A 63 -11.26 3.74 -5.25
CA LEU A 63 -9.94 3.74 -4.61
C LEU A 63 -9.00 4.68 -5.35
N GLN A 64 -8.51 5.72 -4.68
CA GLN A 64 -7.48 6.60 -5.21
C GLN A 64 -6.21 6.47 -4.38
N ILE A 65 -5.06 6.35 -5.05
CA ILE A 65 -3.75 6.33 -4.40
C ILE A 65 -2.97 7.52 -4.93
N CYS A 66 -2.74 8.51 -4.06
CA CYS A 66 -2.08 9.76 -4.43
C CYS A 66 -0.67 9.78 -3.83
N LEU A 67 0.31 10.18 -4.65
CA LEU A 67 1.69 10.37 -4.22
C LEU A 67 1.94 11.87 -4.12
N VAL A 68 2.18 12.34 -2.90
CA VAL A 68 2.40 13.77 -2.63
C VAL A 68 3.88 13.98 -2.34
N ASN A 69 4.52 14.82 -3.15
CA ASN A 69 5.93 15.13 -2.96
C ASN A 69 6.12 15.96 -1.67
N THR A 70 6.99 15.49 -0.78
CA THR A 70 7.37 16.19 0.45
C THR A 70 8.80 16.75 0.40
N ALA A 71 9.56 16.47 -0.67
CA ALA A 71 10.97 16.80 -0.80
C ALA A 71 11.37 17.12 -2.27
N THR A 72 12.65 16.93 -2.62
CA THR A 72 13.19 17.25 -3.95
C THR A 72 13.08 16.10 -4.97
N CYS A 73 12.60 14.93 -4.56
CA CYS A 73 12.47 13.77 -5.44
C CYS A 73 11.06 13.67 -6.04
N VAL A 74 10.98 13.25 -7.31
CA VAL A 74 9.69 12.90 -7.92
C VAL A 74 9.17 11.60 -7.29
N PRO A 75 7.94 11.58 -6.75
CA PRO A 75 7.37 10.36 -6.19
C PRO A 75 7.17 9.27 -7.24
N PHE A 76 7.48 8.02 -6.89
CA PHE A 76 7.25 6.87 -7.74
C PHE A 76 6.90 5.62 -6.93
N ILE A 77 6.19 4.69 -7.57
CA ILE A 77 5.92 3.34 -7.06
C ILE A 77 6.45 2.34 -8.08
N ASN A 78 7.14 1.31 -7.64
CA ASN A 78 7.60 0.24 -8.52
C ASN A 78 6.53 -0.83 -8.71
N VAL A 79 5.85 -1.22 -7.62
CA VAL A 79 4.77 -2.21 -7.65
C VAL A 79 3.60 -1.72 -6.82
N LEU A 80 2.42 -1.76 -7.41
CA LEU A 80 1.14 -1.62 -6.73
C LEU A 80 0.37 -2.93 -6.88
N GLU A 81 0.23 -3.66 -5.79
CA GLU A 81 -0.57 -4.89 -5.73
C GLU A 81 -1.89 -4.60 -5.01
N LEU A 82 -3.00 -4.95 -5.65
CA LEU A 82 -4.35 -4.85 -5.11
C LEU A 82 -4.90 -6.26 -4.95
N ARG A 83 -5.13 -6.69 -3.72
CA ARG A 83 -5.71 -8.01 -3.42
C ARG A 83 -7.11 -7.83 -2.84
N PRO A 84 -8.17 -8.27 -3.53
CA PRO A 84 -9.51 -8.27 -2.94
C PRO A 84 -9.56 -9.22 -1.73
N LEU A 85 -10.21 -8.78 -0.66
CA LEU A 85 -10.40 -9.53 0.58
C LEU A 85 -11.89 -9.67 0.91
N ASN A 86 -12.27 -10.78 1.53
CA ASN A 86 -13.61 -10.87 2.12
C ASN A 86 -13.72 -9.86 3.27
N ARG A 87 -14.78 -9.04 3.28
CA ARG A 87 -15.01 -8.01 4.30
C ARG A 87 -15.12 -8.60 5.70
N ASP A 88 -15.65 -9.82 5.81
CA ASP A 88 -15.81 -10.50 7.10
C ASP A 88 -14.48 -11.01 7.68
N ALA A 89 -13.39 -11.00 6.89
CA ALA A 89 -12.07 -11.41 7.35
C ALA A 89 -11.43 -10.41 8.33
N TYR A 90 -11.82 -9.12 8.24
CA TYR A 90 -11.29 -8.06 9.09
C TYR A 90 -12.41 -7.12 9.51
N THR A 91 -12.74 -7.11 10.80
CA THR A 91 -13.71 -6.18 11.36
C THR A 91 -13.05 -4.84 11.68
N THR A 92 -13.48 -3.78 11.01
CA THR A 92 -13.05 -2.40 11.26
C THR A 92 -14.30 -1.53 11.48
N PRO A 93 -14.41 -0.78 12.60
CA PRO A 93 -15.53 0.14 12.82
C PRO A 93 -15.53 1.31 11.83
N SER A 94 -14.34 1.74 11.42
CA SER A 94 -14.11 2.78 10.41
C SER A 94 -12.64 2.84 10.01
N GLY A 95 -12.37 3.29 8.79
CA GLY A 95 -11.02 3.58 8.31
C GLY A 95 -10.20 2.37 7.88
N SER A 96 -8.92 2.62 7.61
CA SER A 96 -7.95 1.64 7.11
C SER A 96 -7.20 0.96 8.24
N ILE A 97 -6.85 -0.31 8.06
CA ILE A 97 -5.99 -1.06 8.98
C ILE A 97 -4.57 -1.04 8.44
N LYS A 98 -3.65 -0.39 9.17
CA LYS A 98 -2.23 -0.34 8.81
C LYS A 98 -1.51 -1.60 9.29
N MET A 99 -0.66 -2.18 8.44
CA MET A 99 0.22 -3.27 8.85
C MET A 99 1.32 -2.73 9.78
N LEU A 100 1.41 -3.28 10.99
CA LEU A 100 2.46 -2.98 11.96
C LEU A 100 3.60 -4.00 11.87
N PHE A 101 3.25 -5.28 11.94
CA PHE A 101 4.17 -6.40 11.77
C PHE A 101 3.40 -7.59 11.21
N ARG A 102 4.13 -8.51 10.56
CA ARG A 102 3.62 -9.81 10.11
C ARG A 102 4.55 -10.87 10.68
N SER A 103 3.97 -11.86 11.36
CA SER A 103 4.71 -13.01 11.88
C SER A 103 4.19 -14.27 11.21
N TYR A 104 5.10 -15.15 10.82
CA TYR A 104 4.76 -16.47 10.31
C TYR A 104 5.00 -17.50 11.39
N HIS A 105 3.93 -18.15 11.83
CA HIS A 105 3.97 -19.24 12.79
C HIS A 105 3.64 -20.54 12.05
N GLY A 106 4.65 -21.15 11.46
CA GLY A 106 4.55 -22.45 10.79
C GLY A 106 5.67 -23.39 11.23
N ASN A 107 5.60 -24.65 10.80
CA ASN A 107 6.73 -25.56 10.95
C ASN A 107 7.93 -24.98 10.17
N PRO A 108 9.14 -24.88 10.74
CA PRO A 108 10.32 -24.44 10.00
C PRO A 108 10.57 -25.20 8.69
N GLU A 109 10.06 -26.44 8.55
CA GLU A 109 10.16 -27.23 7.33
C GLU A 109 9.19 -26.80 6.21
N SER A 110 8.10 -26.08 6.53
CA SER A 110 7.11 -25.61 5.55
C SER A 110 7.31 -24.16 5.11
N ALA A 111 8.40 -23.50 5.53
CA ALA A 111 8.66 -22.08 5.28
C ALA A 111 8.97 -21.74 3.81
N MET A 112 8.95 -22.70 2.89
CA MET A 112 9.06 -22.49 1.45
C MET A 112 7.72 -22.73 0.74
N ILE A 113 6.73 -21.86 0.98
CA ILE A 113 5.70 -21.63 -0.03
C ILE A 113 5.74 -20.14 -0.34
N ARG A 114 6.36 -19.83 -1.48
CA ARG A 114 6.51 -18.50 -2.06
C ARG A 114 5.38 -18.22 -3.03
#